data_AF-A0A7C5JMB9-F1
#
_entry.id   AF-A0A7C5JMB9-F1
#
_cell.length_a   1.000
_cell.length_b   1.000
_cell.length_c   1.000
_cell.angle_alpha   90.00
_cell.angle_beta   90.00
_cell.angle_gamma   90.00
#
_symmetry.space_group_name_H-M   'P 1'
#
loop_
_entity.id
_entity.type
_entity.pdbx_description
1 polymer ?
#
loop_
_entity_poly.entity_id
_entity_poly.type
_entity_poly.pdbx_seq_one_letter_code
_entity_poly.pdbx_strand_id
1 'polypeptide(L)'
;MFQSGFTFSQNIIVKYISYKNPLSSSEILEKYKNLPDNVKEKILEKALLKYKDQFTLYHSKAKSMYLFEGRKFDSEVDEEFMRGPFILDHYRDFINKKIILIADFVPDNYQVEIGFNEIKTELKQDTMTINGYKCKKAIVTFLGDSKAVVWYAPNIPISDGPSWFLGLPGLVIKVSINNELITEAINIDFVSDPIKINIPERENIVSYNKYRKGLAMKWISAYDR
;
A
#
# COMPACT_ATOMS: atom_id res chain seq x y z
N MET A 1 -33.49 -16.39 -1.41
CA MET A 1 -33.01 -16.37 -2.80
C MET A 1 -32.89 -14.91 -3.20
N PHE A 2 -31.69 -14.32 -3.12
CA PHE A 2 -31.42 -12.98 -3.65
C PHE A 2 -30.13 -13.07 -4.50
N GLN A 3 -30.33 -13.28 -5.79
CA GLN A 3 -29.36 -12.96 -6.82
C GLN A 3 -29.76 -11.60 -7.40
N SER A 4 -28.88 -10.62 -7.27
CA SER A 4 -28.80 -9.43 -8.11
C SER A 4 -27.43 -8.82 -7.80
N GLY A 5 -26.37 -9.04 -8.57
CA GLY A 5 -26.32 -8.77 -10.00
C GLY A 5 -25.99 -7.30 -10.22
N PHE A 6 -24.76 -6.89 -9.90
CA PHE A 6 -24.15 -5.66 -10.41
C PHE A 6 -22.68 -5.94 -10.73
N THR A 7 -22.46 -6.71 -11.79
CA THR A 7 -21.19 -6.71 -12.52
C THR A 7 -21.22 -5.55 -13.50
N PHE A 8 -20.69 -4.40 -13.11
CA PHE A 8 -20.04 -3.51 -14.05
C PHE A 8 -18.58 -3.45 -13.62
N SER A 9 -17.72 -4.06 -14.43
CA SER A 9 -16.28 -3.84 -14.36
C SER A 9 -16.03 -2.35 -14.58
N GLN A 10 -15.96 -1.57 -13.50
CA GLN A 10 -15.49 -0.20 -13.57
C GLN A 10 -13.97 -0.25 -13.65
N ASN A 11 -13.41 0.24 -14.76
CA ASN A 11 -11.96 0.43 -14.83
C ASN A 11 -11.65 1.75 -14.14
N ILE A 12 -10.69 1.73 -13.22
CA ILE A 12 -10.27 2.93 -12.50
C ILE A 12 -8.76 3.02 -12.45
N ILE A 13 -8.29 4.27 -12.40
CA ILE A 13 -6.92 4.62 -12.06
C ILE A 13 -7.00 5.48 -10.80
N VAL A 14 -6.32 5.06 -9.75
CA VAL A 14 -6.33 5.79 -8.48
C VAL A 14 -4.91 6.09 -8.05
N LYS A 15 -4.63 7.38 -7.92
CA LYS A 15 -3.37 7.85 -7.37
C LYS A 15 -3.48 7.94 -5.86
N TYR A 16 -2.50 7.38 -5.18
CA TYR A 16 -2.34 7.42 -3.74
C TYR A 16 -1.06 8.17 -3.38
N ILE A 17 -1.11 8.86 -2.25
CA ILE A 17 0.07 9.37 -1.56
C ILE A 17 0.22 8.66 -0.23
N SER A 18 1.41 8.17 0.06
CA SER A 18 1.82 7.65 1.36
C SER A 18 2.71 8.67 2.07
N TYR A 19 2.52 8.86 3.37
CA TYR A 19 3.30 9.78 4.18
C TYR A 19 3.23 9.44 5.67
N LYS A 20 4.20 9.90 6.46
CA LYS A 20 4.17 9.74 7.92
C LYS A 20 3.06 10.57 8.55
N ASN A 21 2.34 9.98 9.50
CA ASN A 21 1.24 10.62 10.22
C ASN A 21 1.74 11.90 10.92
N PRO A 22 1.14 13.07 10.66
CA PRO A 22 1.50 14.32 11.35
C PRO A 22 1.39 14.24 12.87
N LEU A 23 0.53 13.39 13.42
CA LEU A 23 0.47 13.16 14.88
C LEU A 23 1.75 12.51 15.41
N SER A 24 2.34 11.56 14.67
CA SER A 24 3.69 11.05 15.01
C SER A 24 4.75 12.15 14.88
N SER A 25 4.52 13.15 14.02
CA SER A 25 5.40 14.32 13.93
C SER A 25 5.31 15.21 15.17
N SER A 26 4.17 15.25 15.86
CA SER A 26 4.06 15.94 17.16
C SER A 26 4.90 15.26 18.25
N GLU A 27 4.99 13.93 18.24
CA GLU A 27 5.89 13.18 19.12
C GLU A 27 7.37 13.43 18.78
N ILE A 28 7.69 13.55 17.49
CA ILE A 28 9.03 13.97 17.03
C ILE A 28 9.35 15.36 17.59
N LEU A 29 8.44 16.33 17.49
CA LEU A 29 8.65 17.68 18.02
C LEU A 29 8.83 17.68 19.54
N GLU A 30 8.07 16.87 20.27
CA GLU A 30 8.22 16.71 21.72
C GLU A 30 9.59 16.14 22.09
N LYS A 31 10.09 15.15 21.34
CA LYS A 31 11.44 14.58 21.53
C LYS A 31 12.53 15.62 21.35
N TYR A 32 12.34 16.59 20.45
CA TYR A 32 13.32 17.64 20.14
C TYR A 32 12.95 19.02 20.72
N LYS A 33 12.09 19.06 21.75
CA LYS A 33 11.55 20.32 22.30
C LYS A 33 12.61 21.32 22.78
N ASN A 34 13.79 20.83 23.19
CA ASN A 34 14.89 21.64 23.70
C ASN A 34 15.79 22.25 22.60
N LEU A 35 15.55 21.95 21.32
CA LEU A 35 16.31 22.53 20.22
C LEU A 35 15.78 23.94 19.85
N PRO A 36 16.61 24.77 19.20
CA PRO A 36 16.13 26.01 18.59
C PRO A 36 15.04 25.76 17.54
N ASP A 37 14.08 26.67 17.40
CA ASP A 37 12.90 26.45 16.55
C ASP A 37 13.24 26.29 15.07
N ASN A 38 14.23 27.03 14.57
CA ASN A 38 14.75 26.87 13.20
C ASN A 38 15.35 25.48 12.95
N VAL A 39 15.83 24.79 13.97
CA VAL A 39 16.33 23.40 13.88
C VAL A 39 15.16 22.43 13.91
N LYS A 40 14.15 22.64 14.78
CA LYS A 40 12.93 21.83 14.82
C LYS A 40 12.19 21.87 13.49
N GLU A 41 12.05 23.05 12.89
CA GLU A 41 11.41 23.25 11.59
C GLU A 41 12.14 22.46 10.50
N LYS A 42 13.48 22.53 10.45
CA LYS A 42 14.27 21.73 9.50
C LYS A 42 14.14 20.22 9.72
N ILE A 43 14.06 19.76 10.98
CA ILE A 43 13.84 18.35 11.32
C ILE A 43 12.46 17.90 10.83
N LEU A 44 11.43 18.71 11.10
CA LEU A 44 10.07 18.44 10.68
C LEU A 44 9.94 18.45 9.16
N GLU A 45 10.50 19.45 8.48
CA GLU A 45 10.52 19.57 7.03
C GLU A 45 11.21 18.36 6.39
N LYS A 46 12.42 17.99 6.86
CA LYS A 46 13.11 16.78 6.40
C LYS A 46 12.29 15.52 6.67
N ALA A 47 11.65 15.40 7.84
CA ALA A 47 10.80 14.26 8.15
C ALA A 47 9.56 14.20 7.27
N LEU A 48 8.96 15.33 6.89
CA LEU A 48 7.77 15.38 6.04
C LEU A 48 8.10 15.19 4.55
N LEU A 49 9.24 15.69 4.08
CA LEU A 49 9.73 15.53 2.69
C LEU A 49 10.29 14.12 2.43
N LYS A 50 10.86 13.46 3.45
CA LYS A 50 11.53 12.14 3.28
C LYS A 50 10.58 10.99 2.93
N TYR A 51 9.28 11.10 3.18
CA TYR A 51 8.34 9.97 3.11
C TYR A 51 7.11 10.19 2.24
N LYS A 52 7.10 11.16 1.32
CA LYS A 52 5.98 11.32 0.37
C LYS A 52 6.19 10.44 -0.85
N ASP A 53 5.69 9.22 -0.75
CA ASP A 53 5.72 8.24 -1.83
C ASP A 53 4.40 8.24 -2.58
N GLN A 54 4.45 8.24 -3.91
CA GLN A 54 3.25 8.17 -4.75
C GLN A 54 3.12 6.80 -5.37
N PHE A 55 1.88 6.33 -5.46
CA PHE A 55 1.54 5.04 -6.04
C PHE A 55 0.29 5.17 -6.89
N THR A 56 0.15 4.29 -7.87
CA THR A 56 -1.05 4.22 -8.69
C THR A 56 -1.60 2.81 -8.73
N LEU A 57 -2.89 2.71 -8.38
CA LEU A 57 -3.70 1.54 -8.57
C LEU A 57 -4.36 1.62 -9.95
N TYR A 58 -4.13 0.61 -10.78
CA TYR A 58 -4.91 0.35 -11.99
C TYR A 58 -5.80 -0.85 -11.71
N HIS A 59 -7.11 -0.68 -11.76
CA HIS A 59 -8.08 -1.77 -11.61
C HIS A 59 -8.87 -1.92 -12.90
N SER A 60 -8.95 -3.14 -13.42
CA SER A 60 -9.63 -3.43 -14.68
C SER A 60 -10.14 -4.87 -14.67
N LYS A 61 -11.46 -5.02 -14.83
CA LYS A 61 -12.15 -6.32 -14.79
C LYS A 61 -11.83 -7.10 -13.51
N ALA A 62 -11.15 -8.23 -13.62
CA ALA A 62 -10.81 -9.11 -12.51
C ALA A 62 -9.32 -9.06 -12.14
N LYS A 63 -8.62 -7.99 -12.54
CA LYS A 63 -7.20 -7.80 -12.25
C LYS A 63 -6.94 -6.39 -11.75
N SER A 64 -5.90 -6.24 -10.94
CA SER A 64 -5.33 -4.93 -10.65
C SER A 64 -3.82 -4.97 -10.49
N MET A 65 -3.19 -3.80 -10.63
CA MET A 65 -1.79 -3.58 -10.29
C MET A 65 -1.65 -2.28 -9.50
N TYR A 66 -0.92 -2.32 -8.39
CA TYR A 66 -0.58 -1.17 -7.56
C TYR A 66 0.93 -0.97 -7.65
N LEU A 67 1.30 0.11 -8.33
CA LEU A 67 2.67 0.42 -8.74
C LEU A 67 3.14 1.69 -8.05
N PHE A 68 4.43 1.78 -7.77
CA PHE A 68 5.05 3.00 -7.27
C PHE A 68 5.35 3.98 -8.43
N GLU A 69 4.94 5.25 -8.32
CA GLU A 69 5.13 6.28 -9.35
C GLU A 69 6.48 7.02 -9.25
N GLY A 70 7.28 6.78 -8.20
CA GLY A 70 8.71 7.09 -8.21
C GLY A 70 9.26 7.95 -7.07
N ARG A 71 10.59 7.87 -6.94
CA ARG A 71 11.48 9.05 -6.85
C ARG A 71 12.35 9.09 -8.12
N LYS A 72 12.54 10.29 -8.69
CA LYS A 72 13.62 10.52 -9.66
C LYS A 72 14.95 10.45 -8.92
N PHE A 73 15.87 9.61 -9.38
CA PHE A 73 17.22 9.52 -8.81
C PHE A 73 18.03 10.75 -9.23
N ASP A 74 18.25 11.69 -8.30
CA ASP A 74 19.41 12.57 -8.38
C ASP A 74 20.61 11.78 -7.85
N SER A 75 21.28 11.05 -8.77
CA SER A 75 22.64 10.46 -8.76
C SER A 75 23.31 9.89 -7.49
N GLU A 76 22.74 9.94 -6.30
CA GLU A 76 23.27 9.32 -5.08
C GLU A 76 22.25 8.31 -4.58
N VAL A 77 22.52 7.04 -4.86
CA VAL A 77 21.76 5.91 -4.33
C VAL A 77 22.02 5.85 -2.83
N ASP A 78 21.06 6.34 -2.04
CA ASP A 78 21.14 6.35 -0.58
C ASP A 78 21.14 4.90 -0.04
N GLU A 79 22.16 4.52 0.74
CA GLU A 79 22.28 3.18 1.35
C GLU A 79 21.07 2.83 2.23
N GLU A 80 20.33 3.82 2.74
CA GLU A 80 19.11 3.63 3.51
C GLU A 80 17.94 3.06 2.65
N PHE A 81 17.97 3.30 1.33
CA PHE A 81 17.00 2.75 0.36
C PHE A 81 17.27 1.27 0.06
N MET A 82 18.54 0.86 0.00
CA MET A 82 18.93 -0.57 -0.07
C MET A 82 18.59 -1.32 1.22
N ARG A 83 18.41 -0.58 2.32
CA ARG A 83 17.93 -1.04 3.63
C ARG A 83 16.41 -0.85 3.80
N GLY A 84 15.63 -0.68 2.74
CA GLY A 84 14.18 -0.88 2.83
C GLY A 84 13.84 -2.27 2.29
N PRO A 85 12.99 -3.09 2.93
CA PRO A 85 12.06 -3.84 2.11
C PRO A 85 11.21 -2.77 1.36
N PHE A 86 10.40 -3.14 0.38
CA PHE A 86 9.33 -2.26 -0.13
C PHE A 86 9.75 -1.24 -1.20
N ILE A 87 9.84 -1.72 -2.44
CA ILE A 87 8.85 -1.36 -3.46
C ILE A 87 8.52 -2.65 -4.21
N LEU A 88 7.45 -3.32 -3.80
CA LEU A 88 6.96 -4.50 -4.52
C LEU A 88 5.75 -4.05 -5.32
N ASP A 89 5.80 -4.21 -6.63
CA ASP A 89 4.59 -4.08 -7.43
C ASP A 89 3.61 -5.15 -6.96
N HIS A 90 2.40 -4.73 -6.59
CA HIS A 90 1.35 -5.66 -6.18
C HIS A 90 0.42 -5.88 -7.36
N TYR A 91 0.39 -7.11 -7.85
CA TYR A 91 -0.60 -7.57 -8.81
C TYR A 91 -1.68 -8.35 -8.08
N ARG A 92 -2.93 -8.25 -8.53
CA ARG A 92 -4.05 -9.01 -7.96
C ARG A 92 -4.82 -9.70 -9.07
N ASP A 93 -5.12 -10.96 -8.83
CA ASP A 93 -6.05 -11.76 -9.62
C ASP A 93 -7.27 -12.09 -8.75
N PHE A 94 -8.39 -11.44 -9.06
CA PHE A 94 -9.63 -11.57 -8.30
C PHE A 94 -10.39 -12.86 -8.64
N ILE A 95 -10.13 -13.47 -9.80
CA ILE A 95 -10.71 -14.78 -10.15
C ILE A 95 -10.06 -15.85 -9.29
N ASN A 96 -8.73 -15.85 -9.24
CA ASN A 96 -7.94 -16.83 -8.50
C ASN A 96 -7.74 -16.45 -7.02
N LYS A 97 -8.19 -15.26 -6.60
CA LYS A 97 -8.05 -14.70 -5.24
C LYS A 97 -6.59 -14.70 -4.75
N LYS A 98 -5.69 -14.26 -5.64
CA LYS A 98 -4.25 -14.19 -5.39
C LYS A 98 -3.74 -12.75 -5.44
N ILE A 99 -2.85 -12.44 -4.52
CA ILE A 99 -1.95 -11.28 -4.56
C ILE A 99 -0.59 -11.82 -4.99
N ILE A 100 0.02 -11.16 -5.95
CA ILE A 100 1.30 -11.54 -6.54
C ILE A 100 2.22 -10.34 -6.38
N LEU A 101 3.27 -10.52 -5.60
CA LEU A 101 4.32 -9.51 -5.44
C LEU A 101 5.47 -9.86 -6.35
N ILE A 102 5.98 -8.86 -7.07
CA ILE A 102 7.22 -8.99 -7.82
C ILE A 102 8.33 -8.32 -7.02
N ALA A 103 9.28 -9.13 -6.55
CA ALA A 103 10.43 -8.71 -5.77
C ALA A 103 11.69 -8.90 -6.59
N ASP A 104 12.17 -7.81 -7.19
CA ASP A 104 13.41 -7.82 -7.95
C ASP A 104 14.58 -7.60 -6.97
N PHE A 105 15.15 -8.71 -6.47
CA PHE A 105 16.39 -8.67 -5.70
C PHE A 105 17.52 -9.08 -6.66
N VAL A 106 18.57 -8.29 -6.81
CA VAL A 106 19.72 -8.73 -7.63
C VAL A 106 20.58 -9.68 -6.78
N PRO A 107 20.88 -10.93 -7.20
CA PRO A 107 20.62 -11.54 -8.51
C PRO A 107 19.32 -12.39 -8.61
N ASP A 108 18.61 -12.62 -7.51
CA ASP A 108 17.40 -13.47 -7.46
C ASP A 108 16.08 -12.68 -7.63
N ASN A 109 15.41 -12.77 -8.78
CA ASN A 109 14.05 -12.24 -8.93
C ASN A 109 13.03 -13.24 -8.36
N TYR A 110 12.20 -12.81 -7.42
CA TYR A 110 11.16 -13.65 -6.81
C TYR A 110 9.75 -13.18 -7.17
N GLN A 111 8.87 -14.16 -7.37
CA GLN A 111 7.42 -13.97 -7.35
C GLN A 111 6.89 -14.51 -6.03
N VAL A 112 6.21 -13.66 -5.26
CA VAL A 112 5.60 -14.04 -3.99
C VAL A 112 4.10 -14.12 -4.16
N GLU A 113 3.53 -15.31 -3.99
CA GLU A 113 2.08 -15.51 -4.07
C GLU A 113 1.46 -15.59 -2.68
N ILE A 114 0.36 -14.86 -2.50
CA ILE A 114 -0.37 -14.73 -1.24
C ILE A 114 -1.87 -14.86 -1.54
N GLY A 115 -2.56 -15.70 -0.78
CA GLY A 115 -4.01 -15.83 -0.88
C GLY A 115 -4.74 -14.69 -0.18
N PHE A 116 -5.93 -14.32 -0.66
CA PHE A 116 -6.75 -13.29 -0.03
C PHE A 116 -7.18 -13.64 1.41
N ASN A 117 -7.18 -14.93 1.77
CA ASN A 117 -7.48 -15.42 3.12
C ASN A 117 -6.48 -14.96 4.19
N GLU A 118 -5.30 -14.46 3.77
CA GLU A 118 -4.31 -13.85 4.67
C GLU A 118 -4.71 -12.43 5.11
N ILE A 119 -5.77 -11.86 4.51
CA ILE A 119 -6.32 -10.55 4.88
C ILE A 119 -7.65 -10.77 5.56
N LYS A 120 -7.76 -10.34 6.82
CA LYS A 120 -8.98 -10.43 7.61
C LYS A 120 -9.55 -9.03 7.83
N THR A 121 -10.81 -8.84 7.47
CA THR A 121 -11.49 -7.55 7.57
C THR A 121 -12.58 -7.59 8.64
N GLU A 122 -12.67 -6.52 9.42
CA GLU A 122 -13.72 -6.30 10.41
C GLU A 122 -14.39 -4.95 10.12
N LEU A 123 -15.64 -4.98 9.68
CA LEU A 123 -16.40 -3.76 9.37
C LEU A 123 -16.81 -3.03 10.65
N LYS A 124 -16.73 -1.71 10.63
CA LYS A 124 -17.14 -0.84 11.74
C LYS A 124 -18.28 0.08 11.30
N GLN A 125 -19.00 0.62 12.28
CA GLN A 125 -20.14 1.51 12.03
C GLN A 125 -19.72 2.97 11.81
N ASP A 126 -18.49 3.32 12.19
CA ASP A 126 -17.96 4.67 12.03
C ASP A 126 -17.98 5.10 10.56
N THR A 127 -18.36 6.36 10.33
CA THR A 127 -18.38 6.98 9.00
C THR A 127 -17.65 8.32 9.04
N MET A 128 -17.09 8.72 7.91
CA MET A 128 -16.49 10.05 7.74
C MET A 128 -16.47 10.43 6.26
N THR A 129 -16.36 11.72 5.95
CA THR A 129 -16.16 12.18 4.58
C THR A 129 -14.68 12.46 4.32
N ILE A 130 -14.10 11.85 3.28
CA ILE A 130 -12.72 12.06 2.84
C ILE A 130 -12.75 12.44 1.36
N ASN A 131 -12.17 13.58 0.99
CA ASN A 131 -12.12 14.07 -0.39
C ASN A 131 -13.49 14.07 -1.10
N GLY A 132 -14.57 14.37 -0.37
CA GLY A 132 -15.95 14.37 -0.86
C GLY A 132 -16.64 13.00 -0.84
N TYR A 133 -15.94 11.91 -0.54
CA TYR A 133 -16.51 10.55 -0.48
C TYR A 133 -16.97 10.19 0.93
N LYS A 134 -18.23 9.75 1.06
CA LYS A 134 -18.76 9.20 2.31
C LYS A 134 -18.17 7.80 2.53
N CYS A 135 -17.24 7.72 3.48
CA CYS A 135 -16.50 6.51 3.79
C CYS A 135 -17.07 5.79 5.02
N LYS A 136 -16.85 4.47 5.06
CA LYS A 136 -17.05 3.61 6.22
C LYS A 136 -15.71 3.08 6.70
N LYS A 137 -15.62 2.82 8.00
CA LYS A 137 -14.41 2.27 8.63
C LYS A 137 -14.39 0.75 8.60
N ALA A 138 -13.20 0.20 8.50
CA ALA A 138 -12.88 -1.19 8.77
C ALA A 138 -11.55 -1.29 9.51
N ILE A 139 -11.38 -2.37 10.26
CA ILE A 139 -10.08 -2.78 10.78
C ILE A 139 -9.63 -3.96 9.93
N VAL A 140 -8.41 -3.88 9.40
CA VAL A 140 -7.84 -4.93 8.54
C VAL A 140 -6.61 -5.50 9.20
N THR A 141 -6.60 -6.82 9.37
CA THR A 141 -5.43 -7.58 9.83
C THR A 141 -4.75 -8.21 8.62
N PHE A 142 -3.44 -8.02 8.47
CA PHE A 142 -2.66 -8.41 7.30
C PHE A 142 -1.23 -8.83 7.69
N LEU A 143 -0.57 -9.63 6.83
CA LEU A 143 0.82 -10.09 7.00
C LEU A 143 1.13 -10.66 8.39
N GLY A 144 0.27 -11.57 8.86
CA GLY A 144 0.27 -12.04 10.24
C GLY A 144 -0.69 -11.21 11.09
N ASP A 145 -0.18 -10.52 12.12
CA ASP A 145 -0.99 -9.81 13.11
C ASP A 145 -0.96 -8.28 12.96
N SER A 146 -0.42 -7.76 11.85
CA SER A 146 -0.38 -6.32 11.60
C SER A 146 -1.79 -5.79 11.40
N LYS A 147 -2.12 -4.66 12.04
CA LYS A 147 -3.45 -4.05 11.95
C LYS A 147 -3.40 -2.69 11.27
N ALA A 148 -4.40 -2.41 10.46
CA ALA A 148 -4.62 -1.10 9.86
C ALA A 148 -6.06 -0.63 10.08
N VAL A 149 -6.22 0.68 10.25
CA VAL A 149 -7.51 1.35 10.14
C VAL A 149 -7.71 1.73 8.68
N VAL A 150 -8.79 1.26 8.07
CA VAL A 150 -9.09 1.48 6.66
C VAL A 150 -10.42 2.21 6.53
N TRP A 151 -10.46 3.21 5.66
CA TRP A 151 -11.66 3.93 5.27
C TRP A 151 -11.93 3.66 3.80
N TYR A 152 -13.12 3.14 3.49
CA TYR A 152 -13.52 2.77 2.13
C TYR A 152 -14.82 3.47 1.74
N ALA A 153 -14.99 3.76 0.45
CA ALA A 153 -16.13 4.47 -0.14
C ALA A 153 -17.09 3.46 -0.80
N PRO A 154 -18.25 3.13 -0.18
CA PRO A 154 -19.17 2.15 -0.73
C PRO A 154 -19.86 2.57 -2.03
N ASN A 155 -19.87 3.87 -2.34
CA ASN A 155 -20.43 4.40 -3.59
C ASN A 155 -19.53 4.14 -4.81
N ILE A 156 -18.27 3.73 -4.61
CA ILE A 156 -17.39 3.22 -5.65
C ILE A 156 -17.30 1.71 -5.43
N PRO A 157 -18.11 0.88 -6.11
CA PRO A 157 -18.28 -0.55 -5.79
C PRO A 157 -17.14 -1.42 -6.31
N ILE A 158 -15.90 -1.01 -6.05
CA ILE A 158 -14.66 -1.70 -6.43
C ILE A 158 -13.98 -2.17 -5.15
N SER A 159 -13.83 -3.49 -5.00
CA SER A 159 -13.28 -4.10 -3.78
C SER A 159 -11.75 -4.13 -3.78
N ASP A 160 -11.14 -2.96 -3.97
CA ASP A 160 -9.69 -2.82 -4.19
C ASP A 160 -9.14 -1.58 -3.43
N GLY A 161 -7.81 -1.43 -3.45
CA GLY A 161 -7.12 -0.43 -2.65
C GLY A 161 -5.60 -0.60 -2.63
N PRO A 162 -4.89 0.26 -1.89
CA PRO A 162 -3.43 0.24 -1.86
C PRO A 162 -2.89 -1.07 -1.25
N SER A 163 -1.72 -1.53 -1.73
CA SER A 163 -0.90 -2.64 -1.17
C SER A 163 -1.61 -3.95 -0.79
N TRP A 164 -2.18 -4.03 0.42
CA TRP A 164 -2.81 -5.23 0.99
C TRP A 164 -4.32 -5.07 1.19
N PHE A 165 -4.86 -3.88 0.92
CA PHE A 165 -6.21 -3.51 1.33
C PHE A 165 -7.15 -3.75 0.16
N LEU A 166 -7.80 -4.91 0.16
CA LEU A 166 -8.88 -5.35 -0.74
C LEU A 166 -9.98 -6.06 0.05
N GLY A 167 -11.06 -6.46 -0.64
CA GLY A 167 -12.10 -7.30 -0.07
C GLY A 167 -13.14 -6.53 0.74
N LEU A 168 -13.03 -5.19 0.79
CA LEU A 168 -14.02 -4.32 1.39
C LEU A 168 -15.15 -4.00 0.39
N PRO A 169 -16.38 -3.73 0.85
CA PRO A 169 -17.51 -3.40 -0.03
C PRO A 169 -17.44 -1.94 -0.50
N GLY A 170 -16.35 -1.58 -1.19
CA GLY A 170 -16.08 -0.28 -1.77
C GLY A 170 -14.58 0.02 -1.89
N LEU A 171 -14.23 1.03 -2.69
CA LEU A 171 -12.85 1.43 -2.93
C LEU A 171 -12.21 1.95 -1.64
N VAL A 172 -11.01 1.49 -1.31
CA VAL A 172 -10.26 2.03 -0.17
C VAL A 172 -9.80 3.45 -0.50
N ILE A 173 -10.20 4.41 0.33
CA ILE A 173 -9.82 5.82 0.19
C ILE A 173 -8.63 6.18 1.07
N LYS A 174 -8.56 5.61 2.28
CA LYS A 174 -7.50 5.92 3.23
C LYS A 174 -7.15 4.71 4.10
N VAL A 175 -5.87 4.58 4.40
CA VAL A 175 -5.32 3.56 5.28
C VAL A 175 -4.41 4.24 6.30
N SER A 176 -4.49 3.82 7.56
CA SER A 176 -3.50 4.12 8.58
C SER A 176 -2.95 2.83 9.17
N ILE A 177 -1.64 2.63 9.08
CA ILE A 177 -0.92 1.49 9.64
C ILE A 177 -0.19 1.98 10.89
N ASN A 178 -0.44 1.33 12.03
CA ASN A 178 0.16 1.64 13.34
C ASN A 178 0.06 3.12 13.77
N ASN A 179 -0.89 3.89 13.25
CA ASN A 179 -0.93 5.36 13.40
C ASN A 179 0.35 6.09 12.96
N GLU A 180 1.23 5.45 12.20
CA GLU A 180 2.52 6.02 11.77
C GLU A 180 2.54 6.30 10.27
N LEU A 181 2.03 5.39 9.46
CA LEU A 181 1.99 5.55 8.01
C LEU A 181 0.56 5.75 7.55
N ILE A 182 0.33 6.81 6.79
CA ILE A 182 -0.96 7.10 6.15
C ILE A 182 -0.78 6.94 4.64
N THR A 183 -1.73 6.26 4.01
CA THR A 183 -1.87 6.22 2.55
C THR A 183 -3.27 6.68 2.19
N GLU A 184 -3.42 7.68 1.32
CA GLU A 184 -4.74 8.19 0.92
C GLU A 184 -4.83 8.49 -0.57
N ALA A 185 -6.02 8.28 -1.14
CA ALA A 185 -6.32 8.55 -2.54
C ALA A 185 -6.35 10.07 -2.79
N ILE A 186 -5.53 10.55 -3.72
CA ILE A 186 -5.45 11.97 -4.11
C ILE A 186 -6.18 12.25 -5.42
N ASN A 187 -6.36 11.25 -6.26
CA ASN A 187 -7.10 11.35 -7.52
C ASN A 187 -7.68 9.98 -7.88
N ILE A 188 -8.90 9.97 -8.43
CA ILE A 188 -9.65 8.78 -8.86
C ILE A 188 -10.21 9.10 -10.25
N ASP A 189 -9.70 8.41 -11.26
CA ASP A 189 -10.14 8.54 -12.64
C ASP A 189 -10.93 7.29 -13.03
N PHE A 190 -12.15 7.49 -13.55
CA PHE A 190 -12.99 6.44 -14.11
C PHE A 190 -12.72 6.32 -15.60
N VAL A 191 -12.35 5.13 -16.06
CA VAL A 191 -11.91 4.90 -17.44
C VAL A 191 -12.90 3.97 -18.14
N SER A 192 -13.34 4.34 -19.34
CA SER A 192 -14.23 3.51 -20.16
C SER A 192 -13.52 2.27 -20.68
N ASP A 193 -12.28 2.46 -21.15
CA ASP A 193 -11.54 1.41 -21.84
C ASP A 193 -10.85 0.47 -20.84
N PRO A 194 -10.91 -0.85 -21.07
CA PRO A 194 -10.20 -1.81 -20.23
C PRO A 194 -8.70 -1.57 -20.24
N ILE A 195 -8.12 -1.48 -19.05
CA ILE A 195 -6.67 -1.40 -18.88
C ILE A 195 -6.10 -2.81 -19.03
N LYS A 196 -5.08 -2.97 -19.89
CA LYS A 196 -4.37 -4.24 -20.05
C LYS A 196 -3.39 -4.42 -18.89
N ILE A 197 -3.69 -5.39 -18.03
CA ILE A 197 -2.85 -5.73 -16.87
C ILE A 197 -2.22 -7.11 -17.12
N ASN A 198 -0.90 -7.11 -17.35
CA ASN A 198 -0.11 -8.32 -17.50
C ASN A 198 0.62 -8.58 -16.18
N ILE A 199 0.38 -9.74 -15.58
CA ILE A 199 1.09 -10.16 -14.37
C ILE A 199 2.39 -10.83 -14.84
N PRO A 200 3.57 -10.35 -14.42
CA PRO A 200 4.83 -10.99 -14.79
C PRO A 200 4.90 -12.42 -14.24
N GLU A 201 5.45 -13.34 -15.03
CA GLU A 201 5.80 -14.68 -14.57
C GLU A 201 7.30 -14.69 -14.22
N ARG A 202 7.64 -15.17 -13.02
CA ARG A 202 9.04 -15.41 -12.61
C ARG A 202 9.26 -16.89 -12.32
N GLU A 203 10.45 -17.38 -12.62
CA GLU A 203 10.83 -18.79 -12.38
C GLU A 203 10.86 -19.13 -10.88
N ASN A 204 11.26 -18.18 -10.02
CA ASN A 204 11.37 -18.39 -8.58
C ASN A 204 10.10 -17.97 -7.84
N ILE A 205 9.09 -18.85 -7.82
CA ILE A 205 7.88 -18.65 -7.03
C ILE A 205 8.13 -19.11 -5.58
N VAL A 206 7.91 -18.22 -4.62
CA VAL A 206 8.11 -18.49 -3.19
C VAL A 206 6.90 -18.08 -2.36
N SER A 207 6.71 -18.74 -1.21
CA SER A 207 5.70 -18.29 -0.24
C SER A 207 6.15 -17.02 0.47
N TYR A 208 5.20 -16.23 0.97
CA TYR A 208 5.50 -15.04 1.75
C TYR A 208 6.37 -15.31 2.98
N ASN A 209 6.15 -16.43 3.67
CA ASN A 209 6.98 -16.84 4.81
C ASN A 209 8.43 -17.16 4.39
N LYS A 210 8.62 -17.84 3.26
CA LYS A 210 9.95 -18.13 2.72
C LYS A 210 10.64 -16.83 2.30
N TYR A 211 9.93 -15.93 1.63
CA TYR A 211 10.40 -14.60 1.27
C TYR A 211 10.85 -13.79 2.50
N ARG A 212 9.99 -13.68 3.54
CA ARG A 212 10.33 -12.96 4.78
C ARG A 212 11.57 -13.52 5.48
N LYS A 213 11.69 -14.85 5.58
CA LYS A 213 12.87 -15.49 6.20
C LYS A 213 14.13 -15.23 5.36
N GLY A 214 14.04 -15.32 4.04
CA GLY A 214 15.14 -15.03 3.12
C GLY A 214 15.64 -13.59 3.24
N LEU A 215 14.71 -12.62 3.32
CA LEU A 215 15.04 -11.23 3.60
C LEU A 215 15.73 -11.07 4.95
N ALA A 216 15.16 -11.61 6.03
CA ALA A 216 15.73 -11.48 7.36
C ALA A 216 17.18 -12.00 7.43
N MET A 217 17.48 -13.12 6.77
CA MET A 217 18.84 -13.66 6.69
C MET A 217 19.79 -12.78 5.87
N LYS A 218 19.35 -12.28 4.70
CA LYS A 218 20.16 -11.35 3.88
C LYS A 218 20.48 -10.06 4.64
N TRP A 219 19.50 -9.54 5.37
CA TRP A 219 19.63 -8.37 6.23
C TRP A 219 20.66 -8.56 7.35
N ILE A 220 20.62 -9.68 8.08
CA ILE A 220 21.62 -10.01 9.10
C ILE A 220 23.02 -10.09 8.48
N SER A 221 23.16 -10.78 7.34
CA SER A 221 24.45 -10.94 6.67
C SER A 221 25.07 -9.66 6.09
N ALA A 222 24.26 -8.63 5.85
CA ALA A 222 24.70 -7.32 5.39
C ALA A 222 25.08 -6.39 6.56
N TYR A 223 24.62 -6.68 7.77
CA TYR A 223 24.91 -5.89 8.98
C TYR A 223 26.16 -6.40 9.73
N ASP A 224 26.51 -7.67 9.54
CA ASP A 224 27.70 -8.32 10.11
C ASP A 224 28.99 -8.13 9.26
N ARG A 225 28.99 -7.24 8.26
CA ARG A 225 30.18 -6.84 7.49
C ARG A 225 30.53 -5.39 7.77
#